data_AF-A0A9X8R1U0-F1
#
_entry.id   AF-A0A9X8R1U0-F1
#
_cell.length_a   1.000
_cell.length_b   1.000
_cell.length_c   1.000
_cell.angle_alpha   90.00
_cell.angle_beta   90.00
_cell.angle_gamma   90.00
#
_symmetry.space_group_name_H-M   'P 1'
#
loop_
_entity.id
_entity.type
_entity.pdbx_description
1 polymer ?
#
loop_
_entity_poly.entity_id
_entity_poly.type
_entity_poly.pdbx_seq_one_letter_code
_entity_poly.pdbx_strand_id
1 'polypeptide(L)'
;MAKREFNSTDHLNPEAVAAFVDGELSDSAFRRAARHLTDCDECSAEVDAQRRAANRLRVVDNSGVHAPASLVERLAGMSAGDLDRVGEVGEAPGPRDRVRDLGANLSSALQSALGALKRRGE
;
A
#
# COMPACT_ATOMS: atom_id res chain seq x y z
N MET A 1 9.65 -23.72 29.87
CA MET A 1 10.15 -22.93 28.72
C MET A 1 10.25 -21.49 29.16
N ALA A 2 11.44 -20.89 29.18
CA ALA A 2 11.62 -19.51 29.64
C ALA A 2 10.96 -18.55 28.64
N LYS A 3 10.04 -17.72 29.13
CA LYS A 3 9.37 -16.67 28.36
C LYS A 3 10.43 -15.63 27.99
N ARG A 4 10.60 -15.37 26.70
CA ARG A 4 11.55 -14.37 26.21
C ARG A 4 10.92 -13.02 26.49
N GLU A 5 11.54 -12.26 27.36
CA GLU A 5 11.16 -10.88 27.68
C GLU A 5 11.99 -9.99 26.76
N PHE A 6 11.40 -9.25 25.82
CA PHE A 6 12.05 -8.05 25.33
C PHE A 6 11.50 -6.81 26.04
N ASN A 7 12.38 -5.84 26.22
CA ASN A 7 12.18 -4.61 26.97
C ASN A 7 12.06 -3.44 25.98
N SER A 8 10.95 -2.69 25.95
CA SER A 8 10.73 -1.49 25.10
C SER A 8 11.07 -1.63 23.59
N THR A 9 11.35 -2.86 23.17
CA THR A 9 11.81 -3.36 21.87
C THR A 9 11.09 -4.68 21.55
N ASP A 10 10.15 -5.11 22.40
CA ASP A 10 9.34 -6.33 22.22
C ASP A 10 8.17 -6.11 21.27
N HIS A 11 7.77 -4.86 21.06
CA HIS A 11 6.63 -4.48 20.24
C HIS A 11 6.98 -3.27 19.39
N LEU A 12 6.26 -3.10 18.28
CA LEU A 12 6.38 -1.90 17.46
C LEU A 12 5.92 -0.68 18.28
N ASN A 13 6.66 0.42 18.16
CA ASN A 13 6.24 1.69 18.71
C ASN A 13 4.89 2.11 18.05
N PRO A 14 3.90 2.66 18.77
CA PRO A 14 2.65 3.16 18.19
C PRO A 14 2.80 3.99 16.90
N GLU A 15 3.82 4.86 16.82
CA GLU A 15 4.12 5.64 15.60
C GLU A 15 4.56 4.75 14.44
N ALA A 16 5.27 3.64 14.71
CA ALA A 16 5.65 2.66 13.69
C ALA A 16 4.45 1.82 13.24
N VAL A 17 3.48 1.53 14.13
CA VAL A 17 2.22 0.88 13.77
C VAL A 17 1.41 1.79 12.84
N ALA A 18 1.27 3.07 13.19
CA ALA A 18 0.59 4.06 12.35
C ALA A 18 1.26 4.19 10.98
N ALA A 19 2.58 4.40 10.95
CA ALA A 19 3.33 4.48 9.71
C ALA A 19 3.29 3.19 8.89
N PHE A 20 3.13 2.01 9.50
CA PHE A 20 2.94 0.75 8.79
C PHE A 20 1.56 0.68 8.13
N VAL A 21 0.50 1.04 8.85
CA VAL A 21 -0.88 1.09 8.33
C VAL A 21 -1.00 2.12 7.21
N ASP A 22 -0.34 3.24 7.37
CA ASP A 22 -0.25 4.30 6.37
C ASP A 22 0.82 4.04 5.30
N GLY A 23 1.59 2.95 5.36
CA GLY A 23 2.59 2.67 4.32
C GLY A 23 3.65 3.76 4.14
N GLU A 24 3.99 4.46 5.21
CA GLU A 24 4.96 5.57 5.27
C GLU A 24 6.34 5.12 5.79
N LEU A 25 6.47 3.85 6.21
CA LEU A 25 7.74 3.28 6.63
C LEU A 25 8.70 3.07 5.45
N SER A 26 9.96 3.47 5.57
CA SER A 26 11.00 3.07 4.60
C SER A 26 11.04 1.55 4.40
N ASP A 27 11.55 1.08 3.26
CA ASP A 27 11.53 -0.35 2.88
C ASP A 27 12.13 -1.29 3.92
N SER A 28 13.26 -0.85 4.49
CA SER A 28 13.97 -1.61 5.50
C SER A 28 13.17 -1.64 6.81
N ALA A 29 12.47 -0.56 7.16
CA ALA A 29 11.56 -0.52 8.29
C ALA A 29 10.31 -1.36 8.04
N PHE A 30 9.70 -1.28 6.86
CA PHE A 30 8.53 -2.07 6.47
C PHE A 30 8.83 -3.57 6.54
N ARG A 31 9.94 -4.05 5.97
CA ARG A 31 10.32 -5.48 6.03
C ARG A 31 10.51 -5.97 7.46
N ARG A 32 11.12 -5.15 8.33
CA ARG A 32 11.31 -5.48 9.74
C ARG A 32 9.97 -5.55 10.47
N ALA A 33 9.10 -4.57 10.26
CA ALA A 33 7.76 -4.54 10.84
C ALA A 33 6.91 -5.73 10.35
N ALA A 34 6.88 -6.01 9.04
CA ALA A 34 6.15 -7.14 8.48
C ALA A 34 6.61 -8.48 9.08
N ARG A 35 7.92 -8.68 9.24
CA ARG A 35 8.43 -9.87 9.93
C ARG A 35 7.97 -9.93 11.38
N HIS A 36 8.03 -8.81 12.10
CA HIS A 36 7.58 -8.74 13.49
C HIS A 36 6.10 -9.08 13.64
N LEU A 37 5.24 -8.63 12.73
CA LEU A 37 3.79 -8.90 12.76
C LEU A 37 3.45 -10.39 12.56
N THR A 38 4.31 -11.15 11.88
CA THR A 38 4.16 -12.62 11.76
C THR A 38 4.50 -13.33 13.07
N ASP A 39 5.41 -12.75 13.86
CA ASP A 39 5.93 -13.36 15.10
C ASP A 39 5.20 -12.86 16.37
N CYS A 40 4.43 -11.76 16.28
CA CYS A 40 3.79 -11.08 17.41
C CYS A 40 2.31 -10.78 17.17
N ASP A 41 1.43 -11.55 17.83
CA ASP A 41 -0.04 -11.41 17.74
C ASP A 41 -0.56 -10.08 18.31
N GLU A 42 0.15 -9.47 19.25
CA GLU A 42 -0.26 -8.20 19.86
C GLU A 42 -0.12 -7.05 18.85
N CYS A 43 1.04 -6.95 18.19
CA CYS A 43 1.25 -5.93 17.16
C CYS A 43 0.37 -6.16 15.92
N SER A 44 0.05 -7.41 15.57
CA SER A 44 -0.90 -7.69 14.48
C SER A 44 -2.31 -7.22 14.83
N ALA A 45 -2.75 -7.43 16.07
CA ALA A 45 -4.02 -6.93 16.57
C ALA A 45 -4.10 -5.39 16.58
N GLU A 46 -3.01 -4.70 16.93
CA GLU A 46 -2.94 -3.24 16.88
C GLU A 46 -3.03 -2.69 15.46
N VAL A 47 -2.29 -3.27 14.52
CA VAL A 47 -2.37 -2.91 13.09
C VAL A 47 -3.79 -3.07 12.58
N ASP A 48 -4.46 -4.17 12.91
CA ASP A 48 -5.84 -4.41 12.50
C ASP A 48 -6.82 -3.45 13.16
N ALA A 49 -6.62 -3.09 14.44
CA ALA A 49 -7.41 -2.07 15.12
C ALA A 49 -7.31 -0.71 14.42
N GLN A 50 -6.09 -0.29 14.08
CA GLN A 50 -5.86 0.96 13.36
C GLN A 50 -6.44 0.93 11.94
N ARG A 51 -6.29 -0.17 11.20
CA ARG A 51 -6.92 -0.35 9.87
C ARG A 51 -8.44 -0.22 9.95
N ARG A 52 -9.06 -0.85 10.95
CA ARG A 52 -10.51 -0.73 11.18
C ARG A 52 -10.89 0.71 11.50
N ALA A 53 -10.14 1.41 12.34
CA ALA A 53 -10.37 2.82 12.64
C ALA A 53 -10.28 3.69 11.37
N ALA A 54 -9.22 3.53 10.57
CA ALA A 54 -9.04 4.25 9.31
C ALA A 54 -10.15 3.95 8.30
N ASN A 55 -10.60 2.68 8.20
CA ASN A 55 -11.71 2.32 7.33
C ASN A 55 -13.03 2.94 7.78
N ARG A 56 -13.31 2.95 9.09
CA ARG A 56 -14.51 3.61 9.63
C ARG A 56 -14.56 5.08 9.23
N LEU A 57 -13.45 5.80 9.29
CA LEU A 57 -13.39 7.20 8.85
C LEU A 57 -13.64 7.36 7.34
N ARG A 58 -13.28 6.38 6.52
CA ARG A 58 -13.53 6.40 5.06
C ARG A 58 -14.98 6.07 4.70
N VAL A 59 -15.61 5.15 5.45
CA VAL A 59 -16.96 4.63 5.17
C VAL A 59 -18.06 5.47 5.84
N VAL A 60 -17.75 6.18 6.93
CA VAL A 60 -18.65 7.21 7.45
C VAL A 60 -18.94 8.18 6.31
N ASP A 61 -20.23 8.32 6.00
CA ASP A 61 -20.72 9.15 4.91
C ASP A 61 -20.13 10.55 5.03
N ASN A 62 -19.15 10.82 4.18
CA ASN A 62 -18.51 12.11 4.08
C ASN A 62 -19.21 12.95 3.00
N SER A 63 -20.54 12.99 3.08
CA SER A 63 -21.42 13.74 2.18
C SER A 63 -21.16 15.25 2.18
N GLY A 64 -20.30 15.73 3.09
CA GLY A 64 -19.81 17.10 3.12
C GLY A 64 -18.43 17.32 2.50
N VAL A 65 -17.64 16.28 2.25
CA VAL A 65 -16.30 16.40 1.64
C VAL A 65 -16.27 15.66 0.31
N HIS A 66 -16.49 16.44 -0.75
CA HIS A 66 -16.40 15.97 -2.12
C HIS A 66 -15.37 16.79 -2.87
N ALA A 67 -14.72 16.16 -3.85
CA ALA A 67 -13.89 16.88 -4.80
C ALA A 67 -14.76 17.88 -5.60
N PRO A 68 -14.25 19.08 -5.91
CA PRO A 68 -14.96 20.00 -6.79
C PRO A 68 -15.19 19.37 -8.16
N ALA A 69 -16.36 19.61 -8.77
CA ALA A 69 -16.77 19.00 -10.03
C ALA A 69 -15.75 19.21 -11.16
N SER A 70 -15.12 20.39 -11.22
CA SER A 70 -14.08 20.71 -12.20
C SER A 70 -12.84 19.82 -12.09
N LEU A 71 -12.47 19.37 -10.90
CA LEU A 71 -11.37 18.42 -10.72
C LEU A 71 -11.77 17.04 -11.24
N VAL A 72 -12.99 16.60 -10.93
CA VAL A 72 -13.53 15.31 -11.36
C VAL A 72 -13.60 15.23 -12.88
N GLU A 73 -14.12 16.27 -13.54
CA GLU A 73 -14.16 16.36 -15.01
C GLU A 73 -12.77 16.31 -15.63
N ARG A 74 -11.80 17.05 -15.06
CA ARG A 74 -10.42 17.03 -15.52
C ARG A 74 -9.79 15.64 -15.40
N LEU A 75 -9.96 14.97 -14.25
CA LEU A 75 -9.45 13.61 -14.05
C LEU A 75 -10.11 12.60 -15.00
N ALA A 76 -11.42 12.74 -15.25
CA ALA A 76 -12.14 11.87 -16.18
C ALA A 76 -11.68 12.02 -17.64
N GLY A 77 -11.13 13.19 -18.00
CA GLY A 77 -10.57 13.47 -19.33
C GLY A 77 -9.09 13.09 -19.50
N MET A 78 -8.39 12.66 -18.45
CA MET A 78 -6.97 12.27 -18.55
C MET A 78 -6.84 10.89 -19.22
N SER A 79 -5.92 10.77 -20.17
CA SER A 79 -5.60 9.49 -20.82
C SER A 79 -4.56 8.72 -20.00
N ALA A 80 -4.48 7.40 -20.19
CA ALA A 80 -3.49 6.57 -19.48
C ALA A 80 -2.03 7.06 -19.70
N GLY A 81 -1.71 7.63 -20.86
CA GLY A 81 -0.39 8.19 -21.15
C GLY A 81 -0.07 9.50 -20.43
N ASP A 82 -1.08 10.19 -19.88
CA ASP A 82 -0.86 11.42 -19.08
C ASP A 82 -0.38 11.10 -17.66
N LEU A 83 -0.69 9.90 -17.14
CA LEU A 83 -0.32 9.47 -15.79
C LEU A 83 1.14 9.00 -15.67
N ASP A 84 1.73 8.53 -16.76
CA ASP A 84 3.14 8.11 -16.79
C ASP A 84 4.11 9.30 -16.70
N ARG A 85 3.68 10.52 -17.06
CA ARG A 85 4.52 11.73 -17.04
C ARG A 85 4.70 12.34 -15.65
N VAL A 86 3.88 11.95 -14.67
CA VAL A 86 3.90 12.51 -13.31
C VAL A 86 4.99 11.86 -12.43
N GLY A 87 5.68 10.82 -12.93
CA GLY A 87 6.66 10.04 -12.16
C GLY A 87 8.09 10.60 -12.06
N GLU A 88 8.37 11.82 -12.55
CA GLU A 88 9.77 12.35 -12.64
C GLU A 88 10.07 13.55 -11.71
N VAL A 89 9.25 13.79 -10.67
CA VAL A 89 9.66 14.67 -9.56
C VAL A 89 10.35 13.83 -8.50
N GLY A 90 11.69 13.97 -8.44
CA GLY A 90 12.55 13.24 -7.54
C GLY A 90 12.15 13.38 -6.07
N GLU A 91 11.68 12.28 -5.51
CA GLU A 91 11.77 11.92 -4.09
C GLU A 91 11.77 10.40 -4.03
N ALA A 92 12.58 9.79 -3.16
CA ALA A 92 12.75 8.34 -3.10
C ALA A 92 11.38 7.62 -3.05
N PRO A 93 11.16 6.56 -3.86
CA PRO A 93 9.84 5.96 -4.04
C PRO A 93 9.27 5.50 -2.70
N GLY A 94 8.13 6.10 -2.33
CA GLY A 94 7.38 5.73 -1.14
C GLY A 94 6.84 4.29 -1.27
N PRO A 95 6.69 3.55 -0.17
CA PRO A 95 6.27 2.14 -0.19
C PRO A 95 4.92 1.88 -0.86
N ARG A 96 4.04 2.89 -0.92
CA ARG A 96 2.74 2.84 -1.60
C ARG A 96 2.86 2.67 -3.13
N ASP A 97 3.98 3.06 -3.74
CA ASP A 97 4.21 2.86 -5.18
C ASP A 97 4.46 1.39 -5.54
N ARG A 98 5.10 0.61 -4.66
CA ARG A 98 5.48 -0.77 -4.99
C ARG A 98 4.33 -1.76 -5.05
N VAL A 99 3.26 -1.50 -4.31
CA VAL A 99 2.05 -2.35 -4.39
C VAL A 99 1.39 -2.20 -5.76
N ARG A 100 1.48 -1.00 -6.35
CA ARG A 100 1.03 -0.71 -7.71
C ARG A 100 1.96 -1.33 -8.75
N ASP A 101 3.28 -1.24 -8.54
CA ASP A 101 4.27 -1.85 -9.44
C ASP A 101 4.21 -3.38 -9.44
N LEU A 102 4.01 -4.03 -8.29
CA LEU A 102 3.91 -5.49 -8.25
C LEU A 102 2.65 -5.97 -8.98
N GLY A 103 1.52 -5.26 -8.83
CA GLY A 103 0.28 -5.56 -9.57
C GLY A 103 0.40 -5.33 -11.08
N ALA A 104 1.06 -4.25 -11.49
CA ALA A 104 1.30 -3.95 -12.90
C ALA A 104 2.24 -4.98 -13.57
N ASN A 105 3.30 -5.41 -12.87
CA ASN A 105 4.26 -6.41 -13.38
C ASN A 105 3.67 -7.82 -13.48
N LEU A 106 2.78 -8.23 -12.57
CA LEU A 106 2.03 -9.48 -12.70
C LEU A 106 1.06 -9.45 -13.88
N SER A 107 0.34 -8.33 -14.06
CA SER A 107 -0.61 -8.17 -15.17
C SER A 107 0.09 -8.18 -16.54
N SER A 108 1.22 -7.46 -16.67
CA SER A 108 1.99 -7.43 -17.92
C SER A 108 2.67 -8.77 -18.24
N ALA A 109 3.15 -9.49 -17.23
CA ALA A 109 3.68 -10.85 -17.41
C ALA A 109 2.59 -11.84 -17.89
N LEU A 110 1.39 -11.77 -17.32
CA LEU A 110 0.24 -12.59 -17.74
C LEU A 110 -0.20 -12.24 -19.17
N GLN A 111 -0.29 -10.94 -19.52
CA GLN A 111 -0.62 -10.50 -20.87
C GLN A 111 0.40 -10.95 -21.92
N SER A 112 1.69 -10.91 -21.56
CA SER A 112 2.78 -11.37 -22.43
C SER A 112 2.73 -12.89 -22.65
N ALA A 113 2.46 -13.66 -21.59
CA ALA A 113 2.29 -15.11 -21.67
C ALA A 113 1.07 -15.51 -22.51
N LEU A 114 -0.06 -14.82 -22.34
CA LEU A 114 -1.28 -15.01 -23.13
C LEU A 114 -1.06 -14.64 -24.62
N GLY A 115 -0.34 -13.55 -24.89
CA GLY A 115 0.01 -13.14 -26.26
C GLY A 115 0.93 -14.14 -26.97
N ALA A 116 1.86 -14.77 -26.25
CA ALA A 116 2.75 -15.79 -26.80
C ALA A 116 2.04 -17.11 -27.15
N LEU A 117 0.92 -17.42 -26.48
CA LEU A 117 0.09 -18.58 -26.80
C LEU A 117 -0.80 -18.33 -28.02
N LYS A 118 -1.32 -17.10 -28.19
CA LYS A 118 -2.20 -16.75 -29.32
C LYS A 118 -1.49 -16.79 -30.69
N ARG A 119 -0.18 -16.50 -30.75
CA ARG A 119 0.61 -16.54 -32.01
C ARG A 119 1.03 -17.94 -32.49
N ARG A 120 0.77 -18.99 -31.70
CA ARG A 120 1.09 -20.38 -32.06
C ARG A 120 -0.11 -21.17 -32.58
N GLY A 121 -1.28 -20.55 -32.66
CA GLY A 121 -2.53 -21.16 -33.09
C GLY A 121 -3.09 -20.65 -34.41
N GLU A 122 -2.31 -19.90 -35.21
CA GLU A 122 -2.62 -19.53 -36.60
C GLU A 122 -1.70 -20.26 -37.57
#